data_AF-A0A0F9D6D2-F1
#
_entry.id   AF-A0A0F9D6D2-F1
#
_cell.length_a   1.000
_cell.length_b   1.000
_cell.length_c   1.000
_cell.angle_alpha   90.00
_cell.angle_beta   90.00
_cell.angle_gamma   90.00
#
_symmetry.space_group_name_H-M   'P 1'
#
loop_
_entity.id
_entity.type
_entity.pdbx_description
1 polymer ?
#
loop_
_entity_poly.entity_id
_entity_poly.type
_entity_poly.pdbx_seq_one_letter_code
_entity_poly.pdbx_strand_id
1 'polypeptide(L)'
;DFRIGIHSTVTATAPTDGISIQSISGVLTLRSDSADHGDTSQALEGVGTLTSGTTLVKGVPHSIEVNWTGENGQGGPLIVEAFVDDEPAGQLKSNIDNDENAEASIVCWGSAGGAVTLEADVHYFEYWQFMDYPTAPAV
;
A
#
# COMPACT_ATOMS: atom_id res chain seq x y z
N ASP A 1 8.62 3.07 -11.18
CA ASP A 1 8.06 2.11 -10.22
C ASP A 1 8.09 2.73 -8.86
N PHE A 2 7.10 2.41 -8.03
CA PHE A 2 7.10 2.88 -6.66
C PHE A 2 6.39 1.91 -5.74
N ARG A 3 6.56 2.15 -4.44
CA ARG A 3 5.80 1.54 -3.36
C ARG A 3 5.43 2.63 -2.37
N ILE A 4 4.19 2.58 -1.88
CA ILE A 4 3.67 3.44 -0.81
C ILE A 4 2.93 2.59 0.21
N GLY A 5 3.19 2.80 1.50
CA GLY A 5 2.54 2.09 2.58
C GLY A 5 3.42 2.01 3.83
N ILE A 6 3.25 0.95 4.62
CA ILE A 6 4.17 0.59 5.70
C ILE A 6 5.01 -0.61 5.27
N HIS A 7 6.32 -0.58 5.52
CA HIS A 7 7.16 -1.76 5.28
C HIS A 7 8.53 -1.72 5.97
N SER A 8 9.14 -2.90 6.17
CA SER A 8 10.39 -3.07 6.94
C SER A 8 11.66 -2.62 6.24
N THR A 9 11.62 -2.31 4.93
CA THR A 9 12.81 -1.86 4.19
C THR A 9 12.51 -0.76 3.17
N VAL A 10 13.27 0.34 3.23
CA VAL A 10 13.18 1.47 2.30
C VAL A 10 14.19 1.27 1.15
N THR A 11 13.97 0.26 0.31
CA THR A 11 14.87 -0.05 -0.81
C THR A 11 14.11 -0.39 -2.10
N ALA A 12 14.83 -0.51 -3.21
CA ALA A 12 14.27 -0.90 -4.52
C ALA A 12 13.86 -2.39 -4.61
N THR A 13 14.09 -3.18 -3.55
CA THR A 13 13.67 -4.59 -3.48
C THR A 13 12.29 -4.71 -2.86
N ALA A 14 11.67 -5.89 -2.97
CA ALA A 14 10.48 -6.16 -2.16
C ALA A 14 10.86 -6.14 -0.67
N PRO A 15 10.04 -5.54 0.21
CA PRO A 15 10.23 -5.66 1.64
C PRO A 15 9.95 -7.10 2.07
N THR A 16 10.49 -7.47 3.21
CA THR A 16 10.13 -8.72 3.86
C THR A 16 8.76 -8.61 4.54
N ASP A 17 8.44 -7.40 5.05
CA ASP A 17 7.26 -7.18 5.89
C ASP A 17 6.54 -5.90 5.51
N GLY A 18 5.22 -5.92 5.60
CA GLY A 18 4.37 -4.74 5.60
C GLY A 18 3.22 -4.77 4.60
N ILE A 19 2.50 -3.65 4.53
CA ILE A 19 1.34 -3.47 3.67
C ILE A 19 1.57 -2.28 2.76
N SER A 20 1.44 -2.50 1.45
CA SER A 20 1.73 -1.45 0.48
C SER A 20 0.96 -1.58 -0.83
N ILE A 21 0.82 -0.46 -1.53
CA ILE A 21 0.49 -0.44 -2.95
C ILE A 21 1.80 -0.32 -3.73
N GLN A 22 2.03 -1.31 -4.60
CA GLN A 22 3.17 -1.38 -5.49
C GLN A 22 2.76 -1.02 -6.92
N SER A 23 3.53 -0.15 -7.57
CA SER A 23 3.42 0.14 -8.99
C SER A 23 4.64 -0.39 -9.75
N ILE A 24 4.44 -1.37 -10.64
CA ILE A 24 5.47 -1.88 -11.56
C ILE A 24 5.05 -1.61 -13.00
N SER A 25 5.85 -0.84 -13.73
CA SER A 25 5.50 -0.41 -15.10
C SER A 25 4.11 0.24 -15.19
N GLY A 26 3.68 0.92 -14.11
CA GLY A 26 2.39 1.60 -13.98
C GLY A 26 1.24 0.72 -13.45
N VAL A 27 1.39 -0.60 -13.43
CA VAL A 27 0.36 -1.52 -12.92
C VAL A 27 0.38 -1.53 -11.40
N LEU A 28 -0.78 -1.30 -10.78
CA LEU A 28 -0.93 -1.25 -9.33
C LEU A 28 -1.29 -2.62 -8.75
N THR A 29 -0.70 -2.95 -7.60
CA THR A 29 -0.94 -4.17 -6.84
C THR A 29 -0.93 -3.86 -5.35
N LEU A 30 -1.97 -4.27 -4.63
CA LEU A 30 -1.99 -4.28 -3.17
C LEU A 30 -1.20 -5.49 -2.66
N ARG A 31 -0.36 -5.28 -1.66
CA ARG A 31 0.51 -6.31 -1.07
C ARG A 31 0.39 -6.31 0.45
N SER A 32 0.46 -7.51 1.02
CA SER A 32 0.68 -7.81 2.44
C SER A 32 1.78 -8.85 2.47
N ASP A 33 2.99 -8.40 2.74
CA ASP A 33 4.21 -9.20 2.76
C ASP A 33 4.53 -9.52 4.23
N SER A 34 4.79 -10.79 4.59
CA SER A 34 5.11 -11.19 5.97
C SER A 34 6.33 -12.10 5.99
N ALA A 35 7.26 -11.84 6.92
CA ALA A 35 8.50 -12.61 7.08
C ALA A 35 8.29 -14.11 7.22
N ASP A 36 7.20 -14.55 7.84
CA ASP A 36 7.02 -15.92 8.28
C ASP A 36 5.61 -16.49 8.05
N HIS A 37 4.64 -15.68 7.61
CA HIS A 37 3.28 -16.12 7.27
C HIS A 37 2.97 -16.14 5.76
N GLY A 38 3.98 -15.90 4.93
CA GLY A 38 3.92 -15.87 3.46
C GLY A 38 3.52 -14.50 2.91
N ASP A 39 3.47 -14.34 1.59
CA ASP A 39 3.02 -13.08 0.97
C ASP A 39 1.64 -13.24 0.38
N THR A 40 0.81 -12.21 0.50
CA THR A 40 -0.46 -12.10 -0.21
C THR A 40 -0.46 -10.84 -1.07
N SER A 41 -1.12 -10.92 -2.22
CA SER A 41 -1.23 -9.78 -3.12
C SER A 41 -2.49 -9.87 -3.97
N GLN A 42 -2.96 -8.70 -4.39
CA GLN A 42 -4.08 -8.55 -5.32
C GLN A 42 -3.77 -7.42 -6.29
N ALA A 43 -3.86 -7.71 -7.59
CA ALA A 43 -3.86 -6.66 -8.60
C ALA A 43 -5.04 -5.72 -8.35
N LEU A 44 -4.81 -4.41 -8.42
CA LEU A 44 -5.92 -3.46 -8.35
C LEU A 44 -6.76 -3.57 -9.63
N GLU A 45 -8.07 -3.37 -9.52
CA GLU A 45 -9.00 -3.45 -10.64
C GLU A 45 -10.21 -2.53 -10.48
N GLY A 46 -10.90 -2.27 -11.59
CA GLY A 46 -12.20 -1.59 -11.57
C GLY A 46 -12.18 -0.08 -11.42
N VAL A 47 -11.00 0.56 -11.34
CA VAL A 47 -10.87 2.01 -11.12
C VAL A 47 -11.03 2.79 -12.43
N GLY A 48 -12.03 3.66 -12.52
CA GLY A 48 -12.41 4.37 -13.75
C GLY A 48 -11.38 5.41 -14.22
N THR A 49 -10.59 5.96 -13.30
CA THR A 49 -9.55 6.97 -13.60
C THR A 49 -8.25 6.35 -14.11
N LEU A 50 -8.10 5.03 -14.04
CA LEU A 50 -6.92 4.29 -14.48
C LEU A 50 -7.06 3.82 -15.93
N THR A 51 -5.93 3.69 -16.62
CA THR A 51 -5.89 3.00 -17.91
C THR A 51 -6.10 1.50 -17.70
N SER A 52 -7.02 0.91 -18.46
CA SER A 52 -7.39 -0.51 -18.33
C SER A 52 -7.88 -0.92 -16.92
N GLY A 53 -8.28 0.05 -16.09
CA GLY A 53 -8.76 -0.19 -14.72
C GLY A 53 -7.68 -0.49 -13.68
N THR A 54 -6.39 -0.58 -14.07
CA THR A 54 -5.31 -1.05 -13.20
C THR A 54 -4.02 -0.23 -13.29
N THR A 55 -3.89 0.63 -14.31
CA THR A 55 -2.63 1.28 -14.68
C THR A 55 -2.72 2.79 -14.54
N LEU A 56 -1.78 3.38 -13.80
CA LEU A 56 -1.69 4.83 -13.60
C LEU A 56 -1.53 5.60 -14.92
N VAL A 57 -2.16 6.77 -15.00
CA VAL A 57 -2.03 7.68 -16.13
C VAL A 57 -0.86 8.63 -15.88
N LYS A 58 0.11 8.65 -16.80
CA LYS A 58 1.27 9.53 -16.67
C LYS A 58 0.86 11.00 -16.71
N GLY A 59 1.37 11.79 -15.76
CA GLY A 59 1.13 13.24 -15.69
C GLY A 59 -0.22 13.63 -15.08
N VAL A 60 -0.92 12.67 -14.47
CA VAL A 60 -2.17 12.88 -13.74
C VAL A 60 -1.92 12.56 -12.26
N PRO A 61 -2.14 13.51 -11.32
CA PRO A 61 -2.12 13.21 -9.90
C PRO A 61 -3.27 12.26 -9.54
N HIS A 62 -2.97 11.23 -8.75
CA HIS A 62 -3.94 10.28 -8.23
C HIS A 62 -3.85 10.25 -6.70
N SER A 63 -5.00 10.10 -6.03
CA SER A 63 -5.05 9.74 -4.61
C SER A 63 -4.89 8.23 -4.47
N ILE A 64 -4.06 7.78 -3.54
CA ILE A 64 -3.85 6.36 -3.26
C ILE A 64 -3.96 6.17 -1.75
N GLU A 65 -4.85 5.29 -1.33
CA GLU A 65 -5.16 5.05 0.08
C GLU A 65 -5.19 3.55 0.36
N VAL A 66 -4.75 3.18 1.58
CA VAL A 66 -4.88 1.82 2.10
C VAL A 66 -5.50 1.87 3.48
N ASN A 67 -6.58 1.12 3.67
CA ASN A 67 -7.31 1.02 4.93
C ASN A 67 -7.22 -0.38 5.51
N TRP A 68 -7.03 -0.47 6.82
CA TRP A 68 -6.94 -1.74 7.53
C TRP A 68 -8.05 -1.83 8.57
N THR A 69 -8.70 -2.98 8.63
CA THR A 69 -9.75 -3.24 9.61
C THR A 69 -9.63 -4.64 10.20
N GLY A 70 -10.01 -4.75 11.47
CA GLY A 70 -9.98 -5.99 12.24
C GLY A 70 -8.57 -6.47 12.58
N GLU A 71 -8.54 -7.47 13.44
CA GLU A 71 -7.33 -8.19 13.85
C GLU A 71 -7.43 -9.63 13.33
N ASN A 72 -6.37 -10.14 12.71
CA ASN A 72 -6.30 -11.52 12.27
C ASN A 72 -5.89 -12.45 13.43
N GLY A 73 -5.69 -13.74 13.13
CA GLY A 73 -5.31 -14.72 14.15
C GLY A 73 -3.87 -14.57 14.66
N GLN A 74 -3.10 -13.66 14.07
CA GLN A 74 -1.69 -13.43 14.38
C GLN A 74 -1.44 -12.07 15.06
N GLY A 75 -2.47 -11.24 15.21
CA GLY A 75 -2.40 -9.96 15.92
C GLY A 75 -2.11 -8.75 15.03
N GLY A 76 -2.05 -8.94 13.71
CA GLY A 76 -1.98 -7.85 12.73
C GLY A 76 -3.32 -7.64 12.00
N PRO A 77 -3.36 -6.77 10.98
CA PRO A 77 -4.57 -6.46 10.21
C PRO A 77 -5.27 -7.69 9.62
N LEU A 78 -6.61 -7.72 9.67
CA LEU A 78 -7.39 -8.79 9.01
C LEU A 78 -7.72 -8.47 7.57
N ILE A 79 -8.36 -7.33 7.33
CA ILE A 79 -8.81 -6.89 6.01
C ILE A 79 -8.01 -5.65 5.64
N VAL A 80 -7.42 -5.68 4.45
CA VAL A 80 -6.71 -4.55 3.86
C VAL A 80 -7.40 -4.18 2.56
N GLU A 81 -7.80 -2.92 2.45
CA GLU A 81 -8.52 -2.37 1.32
C GLU A 81 -7.70 -1.25 0.68
N ALA A 82 -7.62 -1.27 -0.65
CA ALA A 82 -6.97 -0.24 -1.45
C ALA A 82 -8.02 0.62 -2.14
N PHE A 83 -7.77 1.93 -2.18
CA PHE A 83 -8.57 2.89 -2.91
C PHE A 83 -7.66 3.72 -3.83
N VAL A 84 -8.18 4.07 -5.00
CA VAL A 84 -7.54 4.99 -5.94
C VAL A 84 -8.58 6.01 -6.36
N ASP A 85 -8.29 7.30 -6.14
CA ASP A 85 -9.23 8.40 -6.39
C ASP A 85 -10.60 8.18 -5.73
N ASP A 86 -10.59 7.73 -4.47
CA ASP A 86 -11.77 7.37 -3.66
C ASP A 86 -12.60 6.18 -4.20
N GLU A 87 -12.15 5.53 -5.28
CA GLU A 87 -12.77 4.32 -5.82
C GLU A 87 -12.14 3.07 -5.18
N PRO A 88 -12.94 2.09 -4.72
CA PRO A 88 -12.41 0.80 -4.26
C PRO A 88 -11.65 0.11 -5.38
N ALA A 89 -10.40 -0.24 -5.11
CA ALA A 89 -9.47 -0.76 -6.12
C ALA A 89 -9.01 -2.20 -5.82
N GLY A 90 -9.08 -2.65 -4.57
CA GLY A 90 -8.74 -4.03 -4.20
C GLY A 90 -8.92 -4.31 -2.72
N GLN A 91 -9.01 -5.59 -2.37
CA GLN A 91 -9.14 -6.02 -0.97
C GLN A 91 -8.47 -7.37 -0.78
N LEU A 92 -7.61 -7.52 0.23
CA LEU A 92 -7.05 -8.82 0.60
C LEU A 92 -7.22 -9.13 2.09
N LYS A 93 -7.11 -10.42 2.42
CA LYS A 93 -6.92 -10.85 3.80
C LYS A 93 -5.44 -10.78 4.12
N SER A 94 -5.09 -9.93 5.06
CA SER A 94 -3.69 -9.79 5.47
C SER A 94 -3.30 -10.91 6.41
N ASN A 95 -2.02 -11.25 6.32
CA ASN A 95 -1.33 -12.24 7.10
C ASN A 95 -0.18 -11.65 7.92
N ILE A 96 -0.09 -10.31 7.98
CA ILE A 96 0.76 -9.58 8.91
C ILE A 96 0.38 -9.97 10.33
N ASP A 97 1.33 -10.29 11.17
CA ASP A 97 1.17 -10.55 12.59
C ASP A 97 1.49 -9.31 13.47
N ASN A 98 1.91 -9.55 14.71
CA ASN A 98 2.16 -8.50 15.69
C ASN A 98 3.65 -8.20 15.92
N ASP A 99 4.55 -8.88 15.22
CA ASP A 99 6.00 -8.71 15.33
C ASP A 99 6.67 -8.15 14.05
N GLU A 100 5.90 -7.90 12.98
CA GLU A 100 6.43 -7.19 11.82
C GLU A 100 6.86 -5.77 12.18
N ASN A 101 8.08 -5.44 11.75
CA ASN A 101 8.68 -4.11 11.96
C ASN A 101 8.50 -3.27 10.69
N ALA A 102 7.40 -2.53 10.57
CA ALA A 102 7.11 -1.73 9.39
C ALA A 102 6.97 -0.23 9.72
N GLU A 103 7.50 0.63 8.85
CA GLU A 103 7.37 2.09 8.96
C GLU A 103 6.74 2.69 7.69
N ALA A 104 5.98 3.76 7.88
CA ALA A 104 5.38 4.51 6.79
C ALA A 104 6.46 5.07 5.85
N SER A 105 6.37 4.76 4.57
CA SER A 105 7.35 5.23 3.60
C SER A 105 6.84 5.22 2.16
N ILE A 106 7.52 6.02 1.32
CA ILE A 106 7.35 6.06 -0.13
C ILE A 106 8.71 5.81 -0.75
N VAL A 107 8.80 4.80 -1.60
CA VAL A 107 10.02 4.45 -2.32
C VAL A 107 9.73 4.51 -3.81
N CYS A 108 10.52 5.29 -4.55
CA CYS A 108 10.47 5.34 -6.01
C CYS A 108 11.77 4.81 -6.60
N TRP A 109 11.68 3.98 -7.63
CA TRP A 109 12.83 3.45 -8.36
C TRP A 109 12.50 3.18 -9.83
N GLY A 110 13.53 2.91 -10.63
CA GLY A 110 13.39 2.37 -11.99
C GLY A 110 13.79 0.90 -12.03
N SER A 111 12.99 0.08 -12.69
CA SER A 111 13.25 -1.36 -12.90
C SER A 111 14.22 -1.65 -14.06
N ALA A 112 14.59 -0.64 -14.87
CA ALA A 112 15.59 -0.75 -15.93
C ALA A 112 16.82 0.09 -15.59
N GLY A 113 18.01 -0.53 -15.58
CA GLY A 113 19.31 0.06 -15.23
C GLY A 113 19.86 1.10 -16.22
N GLY A 114 19.05 2.07 -16.60
CA GLY A 114 19.46 3.31 -17.27
C GLY A 114 18.95 4.49 -16.45
N ALA A 115 19.68 5.60 -16.45
CA ALA A 115 19.35 6.81 -15.70
C ALA A 115 17.86 7.17 -15.88
N VAL A 116 17.06 6.89 -14.85
CA VAL A 116 15.62 7.13 -14.89
C VAL A 116 15.43 8.61 -14.65
N THR A 117 15.00 9.33 -15.67
CA THR A 117 14.48 10.70 -15.56
C THR A 117 13.05 10.72 -15.03
N LEU A 118 12.56 9.60 -14.52
CA LEU A 118 11.22 9.47 -13.96
C LEU A 118 11.29 9.86 -12.48
N GLU A 119 10.53 10.89 -12.16
CA GLU A 119 10.30 11.41 -10.82
C GLU A 119 8.92 10.94 -10.35
N ALA A 120 8.77 10.73 -9.04
CA ALA A 120 7.48 10.54 -8.40
C ALA A 120 7.18 11.81 -7.60
N ASP A 121 6.24 12.60 -8.10
CA ASP A 121 5.78 13.80 -7.41
C ASP A 121 4.78 13.43 -6.32
N VAL A 122 5.09 13.76 -5.07
CA VAL A 122 4.22 13.53 -3.91
C VAL A 122 3.75 14.88 -3.39
N HIS A 123 2.46 15.17 -3.56
CA HIS A 123 1.88 16.43 -3.08
C HIS A 123 1.68 16.45 -1.57
N TYR A 124 1.18 15.35 -1.01
CA TYR A 124 1.00 15.16 0.43
C TYR A 124 1.05 13.67 0.77
N PHE A 125 1.32 13.37 2.04
CA PHE A 125 1.25 12.04 2.61
C PHE A 125 0.63 12.16 4.00
N GLU A 126 -0.40 11.36 4.25
CA GLU A 126 -1.12 11.35 5.51
C GLU A 126 -1.22 9.91 6.01
N TYR A 127 -1.19 9.78 7.34
CA TYR A 127 -1.40 8.52 8.03
C TYR A 127 -2.29 8.78 9.24
N TRP A 128 -3.31 7.95 9.37
CA TRP A 128 -4.29 8.02 10.44
C TRP A 128 -4.32 6.69 11.16
N GLN A 129 -4.29 6.74 12.50
CA GLN A 129 -4.59 5.60 13.33
C GLN A 129 -5.86 5.90 14.12
N PHE A 130 -6.90 5.10 13.91
CA PHE A 130 -8.09 5.15 14.74
C PHE A 130 -7.78 4.43 16.06
N MET A 131 -7.44 5.22 17.07
CA MET A 131 -7.31 4.70 18.42
C MET A 131 -8.71 4.50 19.00
N ASP A 132 -9.12 3.25 19.24
CA ASP A 132 -10.19 2.99 20.20
C ASP A 132 -9.67 3.43 21.57
N TYR A 133 -10.03 4.63 21.99
CA TYR A 133 -9.82 5.07 23.36
C TYR A 133 -10.96 4.51 24.21
N PRO A 134 -10.75 3.45 25.02
CA PRO A 134 -11.80 2.92 25.90
C PRO A 134 -12.29 3.93 26.96
N THR A 135 -11.66 5.11 27.04
CA THR A 135 -11.97 6.20 27.97
C THR A 135 -12.31 7.53 27.31
N ALA A 136 -12.56 7.57 26.00
CA ALA A 136 -13.01 8.82 25.37
C ALA A 136 -14.34 9.29 26.03
N PRO A 137 -14.39 10.49 26.63
CA PRO A 137 -15.63 11.00 27.19
C PRO A 137 -16.65 11.17 26.07
N ALA A 138 -17.90 10.75 26.31
CA ALA A 138 -18.99 10.93 25.37
C ALA A 138 -19.09 12.40 24.96
N VAL A 139 -19.09 12.66 23.65
CA VAL A 139 -19.31 13.99 23.04
C VAL A 139 -20.80 14.27 22.93
#